data_AF-A0A8H4V233-F1
#
_entry.id   AF-A0A8H4V233-F1
#
_cell.length_a   1.000
_cell.length_b   1.000
_cell.length_c   1.000
_cell.angle_alpha   90.00
_cell.angle_beta   90.00
_cell.angle_gamma   90.00
#
_symmetry.space_group_name_H-M   'P 1'
#
loop_
_entity.id
_entity.type
_entity.pdbx_description
1 polymer ?
#
loop_
_entity_poly.entity_id
_entity_poly.type
_entity_poly.pdbx_seq_one_letter_code
_entity_poly.pdbx_strand_id
1 'polypeptide(L)'
;MWDNDGKPHIDKAYRLSMTAKLDRSDETIKKIEERATTFPFYKRFGDFLPIVVQNYGISGQYRDHYDWFDDAHAVGGNIASTFFVYIHANCTGGGTNFARLTPPDDESWCEFIDCDRPFDEGVTFKPILGNAIYWENLHDDDAGHKMTLHAGMPVTTGNKMGMNMWTWKVA
;
A
#
# COMPACT_ATOMS: atom_id res chain seq x y z
N MET A 1 -0.53 15.38 9.14
CA MET A 1 -0.75 16.85 9.16
C MET A 1 -0.52 17.32 10.58
N TRP A 2 0.05 18.51 10.81
CA TRP A 2 0.35 19.04 12.16
C TRP A 2 -0.83 19.90 12.64
N ASP A 3 -1.17 19.87 13.92
CA ASP A 3 -2.08 20.88 14.49
C ASP A 3 -1.35 22.19 14.77
N ASN A 4 -2.10 23.23 15.15
CA ASN A 4 -1.57 24.56 15.46
C ASN A 4 -0.61 24.58 16.66
N ASP A 5 -0.49 23.47 17.41
CA ASP A 5 0.42 23.30 18.54
C ASP A 5 1.65 22.43 18.17
N GLY A 6 1.83 22.13 16.88
CA GLY A 6 2.97 21.34 16.37
C GLY A 6 2.91 19.86 16.77
N LYS A 7 1.77 19.36 17.26
CA LYS A 7 1.58 17.94 17.48
C LYS A 7 1.15 17.28 16.17
N PRO A 8 1.58 16.04 15.91
CA PRO A 8 1.06 15.30 14.77
C PRO A 8 -0.46 15.12 14.94
N HIS A 9 -1.24 15.87 14.16
CA HIS A 9 -2.67 15.70 14.05
C HIS A 9 -2.93 14.45 13.21
N ILE A 10 -3.13 13.34 13.92
CA ILE A 10 -3.62 12.11 13.31
C ILE A 10 -5.13 12.27 13.18
N ASP A 11 -5.57 12.69 11.99
CA ASP A 11 -6.97 12.59 11.66
C ASP A 11 -7.34 11.11 11.57
N LYS A 12 -7.95 10.60 12.65
CA LYS A 12 -8.40 9.20 12.75
C LYS A 12 -9.49 8.87 11.73
N ALA A 13 -10.22 9.86 11.23
CA ALA A 13 -11.17 9.64 10.13
C ALA A 13 -10.43 9.41 8.81
N TYR A 14 -9.25 10.01 8.64
CA TYR A 14 -8.39 9.80 7.47
C TYR A 14 -7.56 8.52 7.55
N ARG A 15 -6.92 8.26 8.69
CA ARG A 15 -6.14 7.04 8.94
C ARG A 15 -6.22 6.60 10.40
N LEU A 16 -6.63 5.36 10.61
CA LEU A 16 -6.69 4.72 11.91
C LEU A 16 -5.90 3.40 11.88
N SER A 17 -4.64 3.48 12.29
CA SER A 17 -3.71 2.34 12.33
C SER A 17 -2.63 2.52 13.39
N MET A 18 -2.01 1.43 13.83
CA MET A 18 -0.70 1.46 14.49
C MET A 18 0.40 1.22 13.45
N THR A 19 1.58 1.81 13.64
CA THR A 19 2.67 1.73 12.66
C THR A 19 3.98 1.34 13.35
N ALA A 20 4.76 0.47 12.71
CA ALA A 20 6.12 0.14 13.10
C ALA A 20 7.06 0.18 11.89
N LYS A 21 8.27 0.69 12.07
CA LYS A 21 9.35 0.57 11.08
C LYS A 21 10.19 -0.66 11.43
N LEU A 22 10.57 -1.44 10.43
CA LEU A 22 11.41 -2.61 10.63
C LEU A 22 12.88 -2.23 10.49
N ASP A 23 13.73 -2.88 11.28
CA ASP A 23 15.18 -2.65 11.23
C ASP A 23 15.78 -3.35 10.01
N ARG A 24 16.43 -2.58 9.12
CA ARG A 24 17.10 -3.11 7.94
C ARG A 24 18.37 -3.89 8.26
N SER A 25 18.87 -3.82 9.49
CA SER A 25 19.99 -4.65 9.93
C SER A 25 19.61 -6.13 10.09
N ASP A 26 18.31 -6.42 10.28
CA ASP A 26 17.77 -7.77 10.43
C ASP A 26 17.87 -8.58 9.12
N GLU A 27 18.42 -9.78 9.23
CA GLU A 27 18.66 -10.66 8.08
C GLU A 27 17.37 -11.12 7.37
N THR A 28 16.26 -11.21 8.09
CA THR A 28 14.95 -11.53 7.49
C THR A 28 14.47 -10.38 6.62
N ILE A 29 14.66 -9.14 7.08
CA ILE A 29 14.26 -7.94 6.33
C ILE A 29 15.08 -7.80 5.06
N LYS A 30 16.40 -8.04 5.13
CA LYS A 30 17.26 -8.07 3.93
C LYS A 30 16.80 -9.11 2.92
N LYS A 31 16.51 -10.34 3.36
CA LYS A 31 16.01 -11.41 2.48
C LYS A 31 14.65 -11.09 1.86
N ILE A 32 13.77 -10.38 2.57
CA ILE A 32 12.49 -9.91 2.04
C ILE A 32 12.72 -8.88 0.93
N GLU A 33 13.60 -7.89 1.15
CA GLU A 33 13.98 -6.90 0.13
C GLU A 33 14.62 -7.58 -1.08
N GLU A 34 15.58 -8.50 -0.88
CA GLU A 34 16.23 -9.27 -1.95
C GLU A 34 15.21 -10.06 -2.78
N ARG A 35 14.29 -10.79 -2.12
CA ARG A 35 13.24 -11.55 -2.81
C ARG A 35 12.31 -10.63 -3.62
N ALA A 36 11.98 -9.44 -3.12
CA ALA A 36 11.16 -8.50 -3.88
C ALA A 36 11.82 -8.11 -5.21
N THR A 37 13.16 -8.06 -5.26
CA THR A 37 13.90 -7.75 -6.49
C THR A 37 13.97 -8.89 -7.51
N THR A 38 13.61 -10.12 -7.14
CA THR A 38 13.69 -11.27 -8.06
C THR A 38 12.46 -11.46 -8.92
N PHE A 39 11.37 -10.75 -8.63
CA PHE A 39 10.16 -10.81 -9.45
C PHE A 39 10.43 -10.21 -10.84
N PRO A 40 10.03 -10.88 -11.94
CA PRO A 40 10.34 -10.43 -13.29
C PRO A 40 9.66 -9.11 -13.67
N PHE A 41 8.56 -8.75 -12.99
CA PHE A 41 7.86 -7.50 -13.18
C PHE A 41 8.47 -6.33 -12.39
N TYR A 42 9.39 -6.59 -11.45
CA TYR A 42 9.97 -5.54 -10.63
C TYR A 42 10.98 -4.71 -11.43
N LYS A 43 10.71 -3.42 -11.58
CA LYS A 43 11.68 -2.45 -12.10
C LYS A 43 12.49 -1.86 -10.96
N ARG A 44 13.82 -1.83 -11.11
CA ARG A 44 14.71 -1.20 -10.13
C ARG A 44 14.77 0.31 -10.37
N PHE A 45 14.02 1.06 -9.56
CA PHE A 45 14.02 2.53 -9.58
C PHE A 45 15.07 3.16 -8.64
N GLY A 46 15.50 2.40 -7.64
CA GLY A 46 16.43 2.84 -6.60
C GLY A 46 16.46 1.83 -5.46
N ASP A 47 16.84 2.28 -4.28
CA ASP A 47 16.84 1.45 -3.06
C ASP A 47 15.47 1.43 -2.39
N PHE A 48 15.20 0.37 -1.64
CA PHE A 48 14.05 0.33 -0.75
C PHE A 48 14.23 1.33 0.40
N LEU A 49 13.17 2.07 0.69
CA LEU A 49 13.01 2.76 1.96
C LEU A 49 12.83 1.72 3.08
N PRO A 50 13.12 2.07 4.35
CA PRO A 50 12.85 1.18 5.47
C PRO A 50 11.41 0.66 5.46
N ILE A 51 11.26 -0.66 5.51
CA ILE A 51 9.95 -1.34 5.49
C ILE A 51 9.10 -0.84 6.66
N VAL A 52 7.82 -0.58 6.37
CA VAL A 52 6.85 -0.11 7.36
C VAL A 52 5.66 -1.05 7.45
N VAL A 53 5.37 -1.52 8.66
CA VAL A 53 4.20 -2.33 8.98
C VAL A 53 3.09 -1.46 9.55
N GLN A 54 1.87 -1.69 9.09
CA GLN A 54 0.65 -1.07 9.61
C GLN A 54 -0.28 -2.14 10.16
N ASN A 55 -0.80 -1.90 11.37
CA ASN A 55 -1.77 -2.76 12.03
C ASN A 55 -3.12 -2.04 12.15
N TYR A 56 -4.16 -2.69 11.63
CA TYR A 56 -5.54 -2.21 11.59
C TYR A 56 -6.44 -3.15 12.40
N GLY A 57 -6.94 -2.67 13.54
CA GLY A 57 -8.04 -3.30 14.28
C GLY A 57 -9.40 -2.90 13.70
N ILE A 58 -10.48 -3.24 14.41
CA ILE A 58 -11.86 -2.90 14.04
C ILE A 58 -12.00 -1.39 13.75
N SER A 59 -12.67 -1.07 12.66
CA SER A 59 -12.84 0.28 12.07
C SER A 59 -11.54 0.94 11.60
N GLY A 60 -10.40 0.25 11.72
CA GLY A 60 -9.11 0.71 11.20
C GLY A 60 -9.17 0.82 9.68
N GLN A 61 -8.73 1.96 9.15
CA GLN A 61 -8.79 2.29 7.73
C GLN A 61 -7.66 3.24 7.32
N TYR A 62 -7.47 3.40 6.01
CA TYR A 62 -6.71 4.50 5.42
C TYR A 62 -7.43 4.95 4.15
N ARG A 63 -7.93 6.18 4.14
CA ARG A 63 -8.69 6.75 3.02
C ARG A 63 -7.84 6.86 1.74
N ASP A 64 -8.52 7.12 0.64
CA ASP A 64 -7.92 7.29 -0.69
C ASP A 64 -6.71 8.22 -0.65
N HIS A 65 -5.58 7.72 -1.13
CA HIS A 65 -4.34 8.45 -1.23
C HIS A 65 -3.48 7.93 -2.37
N TYR A 66 -2.41 8.68 -2.65
CA TYR A 66 -1.28 8.24 -3.45
C TYR A 66 -0.08 8.06 -2.53
N ASP A 67 0.80 7.13 -2.88
CA ASP A 67 2.11 7.00 -2.21
C ASP A 67 3.14 7.99 -2.76
N TRP A 68 2.87 8.58 -3.92
CA TRP A 68 3.75 9.51 -4.62
C TRP A 68 3.34 10.98 -4.38
N PHE A 69 4.26 11.89 -4.69
CA PHE A 69 4.10 13.34 -4.50
C PHE A 69 3.98 14.07 -5.85
N ASP A 70 3.12 15.08 -5.97
CA ASP A 70 2.99 15.88 -7.20
C ASP A 70 4.25 16.74 -7.47
N ASP A 71 4.97 17.19 -6.43
CA ASP A 71 6.24 17.92 -6.54
C ASP A 71 7.40 17.08 -5.96
N ALA A 72 8.04 16.29 -6.82
CA ALA A 72 9.18 15.45 -6.45
C ALA A 72 10.43 16.24 -6.04
N HIS A 73 10.64 17.43 -6.61
CA HIS A 73 11.80 18.26 -6.30
C HIS A 73 11.73 18.83 -4.88
N ALA A 74 10.52 19.16 -4.40
CA ALA A 74 10.32 19.67 -3.04
C ALA A 74 10.71 18.66 -1.94
N VAL A 75 10.71 17.36 -2.24
CA VAL A 75 11.01 16.28 -1.28
C VAL A 75 12.23 15.43 -1.67
N GLY A 76 12.96 15.81 -2.72
CA GLY A 76 14.21 15.17 -3.14
C GLY A 76 14.05 13.84 -3.89
N GLY A 77 12.88 13.58 -4.48
CA GLY A 77 12.56 12.33 -5.18
C GLY A 77 11.08 11.95 -5.05
N ASN A 78 10.77 10.69 -5.34
CA ASN A 78 9.41 10.19 -5.27
C ASN A 78 9.36 8.68 -4.97
N ILE A 79 8.20 8.17 -4.54
CA ILE A 79 7.97 6.74 -4.38
C ILE A 79 7.61 6.16 -5.75
N ALA A 80 8.51 5.36 -6.34
CA ALA A 80 8.36 4.86 -7.70
C ALA A 80 7.52 3.59 -7.80
N SER A 81 7.59 2.71 -6.80
CA SER A 81 6.77 1.50 -6.75
C SER A 81 6.53 1.05 -5.32
N THR A 82 5.50 0.22 -5.15
CA THR A 82 5.07 -0.29 -3.85
C THR A 82 4.78 -1.78 -3.93
N PHE A 83 5.31 -2.53 -2.97
CA PHE A 83 4.70 -3.78 -2.55
C PHE A 83 3.91 -3.55 -1.27
N PHE A 84 2.66 -4.01 -1.26
CA PHE A 84 1.86 -4.13 -0.05
C PHE A 84 1.59 -5.60 0.24
N VAL A 85 2.18 -6.11 1.31
CA VAL A 85 2.11 -7.53 1.69
C VAL A 85 1.20 -7.72 2.90
N TYR A 86 0.25 -8.64 2.81
CA TYR A 86 -0.58 -9.03 3.95
C TYR A 86 0.18 -10.01 4.84
N ILE A 87 0.72 -9.53 5.96
CA ILE A 87 1.48 -10.37 6.91
C ILE A 87 0.62 -10.89 8.07
N HIS A 88 -0.58 -10.35 8.23
CA HIS A 88 -1.65 -10.88 9.08
C HIS A 88 -3.01 -10.51 8.48
N ALA A 89 -3.94 -11.46 8.42
CA ALA A 89 -5.26 -11.24 7.82
C ALA A 89 -6.33 -12.17 8.42
N ASN A 90 -6.59 -12.02 9.72
CA ASN A 90 -7.71 -12.69 10.37
C ASN A 90 -8.84 -11.67 10.57
N CYS A 91 -9.47 -11.27 9.46
CA CYS A 91 -10.45 -10.19 9.43
C CYS A 91 -11.53 -10.36 8.38
N THR A 92 -12.65 -9.68 8.58
CA THR A 92 -13.59 -9.31 7.50
C THR A 92 -13.44 -7.82 7.17
N GLY A 93 -13.77 -7.44 5.94
CA GLY A 93 -13.39 -6.12 5.41
C GLY A 93 -11.88 -6.01 5.25
N GLY A 94 -11.30 -4.82 5.42
CA GLY A 94 -9.85 -4.64 5.46
C GLY A 94 -9.12 -4.81 4.13
N GLY A 95 -9.82 -4.99 3.01
CA GLY A 95 -9.21 -5.09 1.68
C GLY A 95 -8.45 -3.83 1.27
N THR A 96 -7.63 -3.92 0.24
CA THR A 96 -6.99 -2.76 -0.39
C THR A 96 -7.73 -2.43 -1.67
N ASN A 97 -8.44 -1.31 -1.68
CA ASN A 97 -9.23 -0.85 -2.83
C ASN A 97 -8.43 0.10 -3.70
N PHE A 98 -8.55 -0.07 -5.01
CA PHE A 98 -8.09 0.88 -6.01
C PHE A 98 -9.32 1.42 -6.75
N ALA A 99 -9.72 2.64 -6.40
CA ALA A 99 -10.97 3.25 -6.85
C ALA A 99 -11.04 3.50 -8.36
N ARG A 100 -9.89 3.45 -9.05
CA ARG A 100 -9.78 3.77 -10.48
C ARG A 100 -9.41 2.59 -11.36
N LEU A 101 -9.08 1.44 -10.79
CA LEU A 101 -8.77 0.26 -11.60
C LEU A 101 -10.04 -0.28 -12.27
N THR A 102 -9.88 -0.70 -13.51
CA THR A 102 -10.90 -1.47 -14.22
C THR A 102 -10.84 -2.92 -13.72
N PRO A 103 -11.97 -3.54 -13.37
CA PRO A 103 -11.98 -4.94 -12.98
C PRO A 103 -11.51 -5.83 -14.13
N PRO A 104 -10.83 -6.94 -13.82
CA PRO A 104 -10.51 -7.95 -14.82
C PRO A 104 -11.79 -8.67 -15.29
N ASP A 105 -11.85 -9.03 -16.56
CA ASP A 105 -13.00 -9.75 -17.17
C ASP A 105 -13.02 -11.25 -16.83
N ASP A 106 -11.98 -11.76 -16.16
CA ASP A 106 -11.82 -13.18 -15.83
C ASP A 106 -12.23 -13.45 -14.37
N GLU A 107 -13.27 -14.26 -14.18
CA GLU A 107 -13.82 -14.63 -12.86
C GLU A 107 -12.81 -15.34 -11.95
N SER A 108 -11.73 -15.91 -12.50
CA SER A 108 -10.66 -16.50 -11.67
C SER A 108 -10.01 -15.48 -10.73
N TRP A 109 -10.07 -14.17 -11.07
CA TRP A 109 -9.61 -13.12 -10.19
C TRP A 109 -10.41 -12.99 -8.90
N CYS A 110 -11.66 -13.48 -8.86
CA CYS A 110 -12.49 -13.46 -7.65
C CYS A 110 -11.88 -14.28 -6.49
N GLU A 111 -10.84 -15.10 -6.74
CA GLU A 111 -9.99 -15.64 -5.68
C GLU A 111 -9.26 -14.54 -4.89
N PHE A 112 -8.78 -13.50 -5.59
CA PHE A 112 -7.92 -12.45 -5.04
C PHE A 112 -8.63 -11.11 -4.83
N ILE A 113 -9.68 -10.82 -5.59
CA ILE A 113 -10.46 -9.58 -5.50
C ILE A 113 -11.88 -9.85 -5.00
N ASP A 114 -12.47 -8.83 -4.39
CA ASP A 114 -13.84 -8.83 -3.90
C ASP A 114 -14.81 -8.54 -5.05
N CYS A 115 -15.26 -9.60 -5.72
CA CYS A 115 -16.26 -9.52 -6.79
C CYS A 115 -17.69 -9.34 -6.28
N ASP A 116 -17.94 -9.46 -4.98
CA ASP A 116 -19.26 -9.21 -4.38
C ASP A 116 -19.50 -7.70 -4.19
N ARG A 117 -18.43 -6.89 -4.27
CA ARG A 117 -18.50 -5.43 -4.20
C ARG A 117 -18.75 -4.84 -5.60
N PRO A 118 -19.62 -3.80 -5.73
CA PRO A 118 -19.82 -3.10 -6.98
C PRO A 118 -18.50 -2.53 -7.55
N PHE A 119 -18.21 -2.83 -8.82
CA PHE A 119 -16.96 -2.41 -9.47
C PHE A 119 -16.91 -0.92 -9.83
N ASP A 120 -18.04 -0.21 -9.81
CA ASP A 120 -18.07 1.26 -9.89
C ASP A 120 -17.44 1.93 -8.65
N GLU A 121 -17.24 1.18 -7.57
CA GLU A 121 -16.42 1.57 -6.42
C GLU A 121 -14.94 1.12 -6.53
N GLY A 122 -14.52 0.63 -7.69
CA GLY A 122 -13.16 0.16 -7.99
C GLY A 122 -12.88 -1.29 -7.61
N VAL A 123 -11.62 -1.69 -7.75
CA VAL A 123 -11.17 -3.08 -7.51
C VAL A 123 -10.63 -3.22 -6.11
N THR A 124 -11.20 -4.12 -5.31
CA THR A 124 -10.75 -4.37 -3.93
C THR A 124 -10.04 -5.70 -3.83
N PHE A 125 -8.74 -5.68 -3.56
CA PHE A 125 -7.96 -6.89 -3.28
C PHE A 125 -8.25 -7.38 -1.85
N LYS A 126 -8.57 -8.66 -1.73
CA LYS A 126 -8.86 -9.33 -0.45
C LYS A 126 -7.60 -9.40 0.43
N PRO A 127 -7.74 -9.25 1.75
CA PRO A 127 -6.62 -9.46 2.67
C PRO A 127 -6.37 -10.96 2.83
N ILE A 128 -5.46 -11.50 2.04
CA ILE A 128 -5.09 -12.92 2.06
C ILE A 128 -3.67 -13.03 2.61
N LEU A 129 -3.50 -13.73 3.74
CA LEU A 129 -2.21 -13.90 4.40
C LEU A 129 -1.15 -14.43 3.44
N GLY A 130 -0.01 -13.74 3.35
CA GLY A 130 1.13 -14.09 2.51
C GLY A 130 1.08 -13.47 1.11
N ASN A 131 -0.09 -13.03 0.64
CA ASN A 131 -0.21 -12.39 -0.67
C ASN A 131 0.37 -10.97 -0.64
N ALA A 132 0.83 -10.53 -1.81
CA ALA A 132 1.33 -9.19 -2.05
C ALA A 132 0.65 -8.56 -3.26
N ILE A 133 0.39 -7.26 -3.18
CA ILE A 133 -0.03 -6.43 -4.31
C ILE A 133 1.18 -5.57 -4.68
N TYR A 134 1.53 -5.54 -5.97
CA TYR A 134 2.59 -4.68 -6.50
C TYR A 134 2.01 -3.68 -7.49
N TRP A 135 2.47 -2.44 -7.44
CA TRP A 135 2.15 -1.42 -8.45
C TRP A 135 3.27 -0.40 -8.61
N GLU A 136 3.37 0.15 -9.82
CA GLU A 136 4.23 1.29 -10.15
C GLU A 136 3.44 2.59 -9.94
N ASN A 137 4.00 3.48 -9.13
CA ASN A 137 3.37 4.74 -8.73
C ASN A 137 3.65 5.87 -9.72
N LEU A 138 4.62 5.71 -10.62
CA LEU A 138 5.03 6.71 -11.59
C LEU A 138 4.93 6.13 -12.99
N HIS A 139 4.61 7.00 -13.95
CA HIS A 139 4.79 6.75 -15.37
C HIS A 139 6.28 6.84 -15.75
N ASP A 140 6.63 6.42 -16.97
CA ASP A 140 8.02 6.48 -17.45
C ASP A 140 8.56 7.92 -17.56
N ASP A 141 7.67 8.93 -17.64
CA ASP A 141 7.98 10.36 -17.64
C ASP A 141 8.00 10.97 -16.22
N ASP A 142 8.01 10.14 -15.18
CA ASP A 142 7.97 10.52 -13.76
C ASP A 142 6.69 11.22 -13.29
N ALA A 143 5.67 11.33 -14.14
CA ALA A 143 4.35 11.77 -13.71
C ALA A 143 3.70 10.72 -12.81
N GLY A 144 3.09 11.16 -11.71
CA GLY A 144 2.43 10.25 -10.79
C GLY A 144 1.23 9.55 -11.42
N HIS A 145 1.16 8.23 -11.25
CA HIS A 145 0.18 7.38 -11.89
C HIS A 145 -1.18 7.50 -11.20
N LYS A 146 -2.09 8.24 -11.82
CA LYS A 146 -3.41 8.55 -11.24
C LYS A 146 -4.33 7.34 -11.07
N MET A 147 -4.02 6.17 -11.64
CA MET A 147 -4.77 4.92 -11.44
C MET A 147 -4.44 4.24 -10.11
N THR A 148 -3.33 4.62 -9.46
CA THR A 148 -2.89 4.03 -8.18
C THR A 148 -3.55 4.67 -6.97
N LEU A 149 -4.60 5.47 -7.16
CA LEU A 149 -5.41 5.99 -6.05
C LEU A 149 -6.00 4.81 -5.29
N HIS A 150 -5.62 4.65 -4.03
CA HIS A 150 -5.97 3.47 -3.27
C HIS A 150 -6.26 3.77 -1.79
N ALA A 151 -6.97 2.85 -1.16
CA ALA A 151 -7.39 2.91 0.24
C ALA A 151 -7.26 1.54 0.93
N GLY A 152 -6.96 1.59 2.22
CA GLY A 152 -7.19 0.47 3.13
C GLY A 152 -8.63 0.53 3.63
N MET A 153 -9.48 -0.37 3.14
CA MET A 153 -10.89 -0.44 3.52
C MET A 153 -11.04 -0.74 5.01
N PRO A 154 -12.14 -0.31 5.66
CA PRO A 154 -12.36 -0.56 7.08
C PRO A 154 -12.36 -2.05 7.42
N VAL A 155 -11.66 -2.43 8.48
CA VAL A 155 -11.79 -3.76 9.10
C VAL A 155 -13.10 -3.81 9.89
N THR A 156 -14.00 -4.74 9.57
CA THR A 156 -15.29 -4.86 10.26
C THR A 156 -15.24 -5.86 11.42
N THR A 157 -14.44 -6.93 11.29
CA THR A 157 -14.13 -7.85 12.40
C THR A 157 -12.66 -8.25 12.37
N GLY A 158 -12.11 -8.59 13.54
CA GLY A 158 -10.75 -9.13 13.65
C GLY A 158 -9.65 -8.09 13.43
N ASN A 159 -8.58 -8.48 12.74
CA ASN A 159 -7.37 -7.68 12.56
C ASN A 159 -6.63 -7.96 11.24
N LYS A 160 -6.05 -6.91 10.65
CA LYS A 160 -5.12 -6.99 9.51
C LYS A 160 -3.81 -6.31 9.83
N MET A 161 -2.70 -6.90 9.38
CA MET A 161 -1.40 -6.23 9.30
C MET A 161 -0.88 -6.24 7.86
N GLY A 162 -0.58 -5.06 7.35
CA GLY A 162 0.04 -4.85 6.05
C GLY A 162 1.50 -4.42 6.20
N MET A 163 2.35 -4.82 5.27
CA MET A 163 3.75 -4.44 5.20
C MET A 163 4.00 -3.71 3.88
N ASN A 164 4.37 -2.44 3.98
CA ASN A 164 4.72 -1.57 2.85
C ASN A 164 6.22 -1.64 2.57
N MET A 165 6.57 -1.93 1.32
CA MET A 165 7.92 -1.82 0.78
C MET A 165 7.90 -0.83 -0.37
N TRP A 166 8.54 0.32 -0.18
CA TRP A 166 8.57 1.41 -1.14
C TRP A 166 9.95 1.53 -1.77
N THR A 167 10.00 1.63 -3.11
CA THR A 167 11.24 1.98 -3.80
C THR A 167 11.28 3.49 -4.04
N TRP A 168 12.36 4.14 -3.61
CA TRP A 168 12.56 5.58 -3.83
C TRP A 168 13.32 5.83 -5.13
N LYS A 169 12.82 6.76 -5.95
CA LYS A 169 13.53 7.31 -7.12
C LYS A 169 13.95 8.74 -6.81
N VAL A 170 15.25 9.02 -6.92
CA VAL A 170 15.80 10.37 -6.72
C VAL A 170 15.39 11.26 -7.90
N ALA A 171 15.09 12.54 -7.62
CA ALA A 171 14.70 13.54 -8.62
C ALA A 171 15.90 14.05 -9.44
#